data_AF-A0AAD5R3L4-F1
#
_entry.id   AF-A0AAD5R3L4-F1
#
_cell.length_a   1.000
_cell.length_b   1.000
_cell.length_c   1.000
_cell.angle_alpha   90.00
_cell.angle_beta   90.00
_cell.angle_gamma   90.00
#
_symmetry.space_group_name_H-M   'P 1'
#
loop_
_entity.id
_entity.type
_entity.pdbx_description
1 polymer ?
#
loop_
_entity_poly.entity_id
_entity_poly.type
_entity_poly.pdbx_seq_one_letter_code
_entity_poly.pdbx_strand_id
1 'polypeptide(L)'
;MQSCILVGSTVTGICPMDARGGMNCAKVAMPINSEHLSLSGTLTTTNIIMANWSRSMWQNIVDRALRILRSGPFGSHLYTVTVTVS
;
A
#
# COMPACT_ATOMS: atom_id res chain seq x y z
N MET A 1 7.57 -20.39 -9.69
CA MET A 1 8.01 -19.00 -9.94
C MET A 1 6.79 -18.20 -10.38
N GLN A 2 6.58 -17.01 -9.80
CA GLN A 2 5.51 -16.09 -10.21
C GLN A 2 6.17 -14.86 -10.83
N SER A 3 5.62 -14.36 -11.94
CA SER A 3 6.07 -13.12 -12.56
C SER A 3 5.01 -12.04 -12.41
N CYS A 4 5.43 -10.79 -12.32
CA CYS A 4 4.53 -9.65 -12.16
C CYS A 4 4.33 -8.92 -13.49
N ILE A 5 3.12 -8.41 -13.71
CA ILE A 5 2.82 -7.51 -14.83
C ILE A 5 3.12 -6.08 -14.36
N LEU A 6 3.98 -5.38 -15.08
CA LEU A 6 4.36 -4.00 -14.82
C LEU A 6 3.76 -3.09 -15.90
N VAL A 7 3.06 -2.03 -15.47
CA VAL A 7 2.67 -0.91 -16.34
C VAL A 7 3.37 0.33 -15.81
N GLY A 8 4.35 0.83 -16.55
CA GLY A 8 5.28 1.83 -16.02
C GLY A 8 6.12 1.25 -14.88
N SER A 9 6.04 1.86 -13.69
CA SER A 9 6.69 1.40 -12.45
C SER A 9 5.74 0.68 -11.49
N THR A 10 4.52 0.39 -11.92
CA THR A 10 3.46 -0.18 -11.08
C THR A 10 3.24 -1.64 -11.40
N VAL A 11 3.22 -2.51 -10.39
CA VAL A 11 2.73 -3.88 -10.53
C VAL A 11 1.21 -3.84 -10.62
N THR A 12 0.63 -4.28 -11.74
CA THR A 12 -0.83 -4.22 -11.99
C THR A 12 -1.49 -5.60 -11.96
N GLY A 13 -0.71 -6.69 -11.90
CA GLY A 13 -1.25 -8.04 -11.84
C GLY A 13 -0.18 -9.08 -11.59
N ILE A 14 -0.60 -10.24 -11.10
CA ILE A 14 0.26 -11.40 -10.90
C ILE A 14 0.02 -12.37 -12.06
N CYS A 15 1.11 -12.86 -12.64
CA CYS A 15 1.10 -13.86 -13.69
C CYS A 15 1.63 -15.19 -13.13
N PRO A 16 0.72 -16.11 -12.78
CA PRO A 16 1.12 -17.44 -12.34
C PRO A 16 1.66 -18.25 -13.52
N MET A 17 2.62 -19.13 -13.24
CA MET A 17 2.97 -20.22 -14.16
C MET A 17 1.77 -21.15 -14.31
N ASP A 18 1.44 -21.50 -15.55
CA ASP A 18 0.46 -22.54 -15.81
C ASP A 18 1.01 -23.93 -15.43
N ALA A 19 0.13 -24.93 -15.36
CA ALA A 19 0.50 -26.29 -14.99
C ALA A 19 1.47 -26.97 -15.98
N ARG A 20 1.74 -26.36 -17.14
CA ARG A 20 2.67 -26.85 -18.17
C ARG A 20 4.00 -26.07 -18.17
N GLY A 21 4.21 -25.18 -17.19
CA GLY A 21 5.41 -24.35 -17.08
C GLY A 21 5.42 -23.14 -18.03
N GLY A 22 4.32 -22.89 -18.75
CA GLY A 22 4.14 -21.72 -19.61
C GLY A 22 3.66 -20.52 -18.81
N MET A 23 4.06 -19.32 -19.24
CA MET A 23 3.66 -18.06 -18.59
C MET A 23 2.67 -17.34 -19.52
N ASN A 24 1.37 -17.45 -19.25
CA ASN A 24 0.30 -16.93 -20.11
C ASN A 24 -0.39 -15.69 -19.50
N CYS A 25 0.37 -14.60 -19.35
CA CYS A 25 -0.11 -13.38 -18.70
C CYS A 25 -1.20 -12.63 -19.47
N ALA A 26 -1.38 -12.91 -20.77
CA ALA A 26 -2.39 -12.28 -21.60
C ALA A 26 -3.82 -12.82 -21.37
N LYS A 27 -3.96 -13.99 -20.71
CA LYS A 27 -5.26 -14.64 -20.47
C LYS A 27 -5.61 -14.81 -18.99
N VAL A 28 -4.62 -14.81 -18.10
CA VAL A 28 -4.78 -15.12 -16.67
C VAL A 28 -3.98 -14.13 -15.82
N ALA A 29 -4.28 -12.83 -15.96
CA ALA A 29 -3.81 -11.85 -14.99
C ALA A 29 -4.66 -11.98 -13.72
N MET A 30 -4.05 -12.40 -12.62
CA MET A 30 -4.74 -12.45 -11.33
C MET A 30 -4.65 -11.08 -10.65
N PRO A 31 -5.73 -10.64 -9.96
CA PRO A 31 -5.67 -9.44 -9.13
C PRO A 31 -4.64 -9.62 -8.02
N ILE A 32 -3.94 -8.54 -7.69
CA ILE A 32 -2.96 -8.51 -6.60
C ILE A 32 -3.72 -8.66 -5.29
N ASN A 33 -3.27 -9.59 -4.42
CA ASN A 33 -3.84 -9.73 -3.08
C ASN A 33 -3.76 -8.39 -2.33
N SER A 34 -4.86 -8.00 -1.68
CA SER A 34 -4.97 -6.76 -0.91
C SER A 34 -3.89 -6.58 0.16
N GLU A 35 -3.28 -7.67 0.64
CA GLU A 35 -2.16 -7.62 1.58
C GLU A 35 -0.92 -6.93 1.01
N HIS A 36 -0.63 -7.12 -0.29
CA HIS A 36 0.46 -6.43 -0.99
C HIS A 36 0.12 -4.98 -1.35
N LEU A 37 -1.12 -4.56 -1.11
CA LEU A 37 -1.62 -3.21 -1.34
C LEU A 37 -1.75 -2.41 -0.04
N SER A 38 -1.26 -2.97 1.08
CA SER A 38 -1.28 -2.35 2.40
C SER A 38 0.11 -1.80 2.76
N LEU A 39 0.13 -0.57 3.30
CA LEU A 39 1.35 0.06 3.82
C LEU A 39 1.20 0.18 5.34
N SER A 40 2.15 -0.39 6.09
CA SER A 40 2.24 -0.27 7.55
C SER A 40 3.57 0.36 7.96
N GLY A 41 3.57 1.04 9.10
CA GLY A 41 4.77 1.68 9.64
C GLY A 41 4.56 2.21 11.04
N THR A 42 5.67 2.42 11.76
CA THR A 42 5.68 3.00 13.11
C THR A 42 6.26 4.40 13.03
N LEU A 43 5.59 5.37 13.66
CA LEU A 43 6.05 6.74 13.72
C LEU A 43 6.56 7.04 15.12
N THR A 44 7.87 7.26 15.24
CA THR A 44 8.52 7.60 16.52
C THR A 44 8.73 9.10 16.58
N THR A 45 8.31 9.72 17.69
CA THR A 45 8.58 11.14 17.98
C THR A 45 9.62 11.28 19.09
N THR A 46 10.52 12.24 18.95
CA THR A 46 11.42 12.71 20.03
C THR A 46 10.92 14.00 20.68
N ASN A 47 9.88 14.62 20.13
CA ASN A 47 9.31 15.85 20.64
C ASN A 47 8.33 15.56 21.78
N ILE A 48 8.62 16.09 22.97
CA ILE A 48 7.85 15.85 24.19
C ILE A 48 6.41 16.40 24.13
N ILE A 49 6.16 17.42 23.32
CA ILE A 49 4.81 17.96 23.13
C ILE A 49 3.98 16.94 22.33
N MET A 50 4.53 16.42 21.23
CA MET A 50 3.85 15.41 20.42
C MET A 50 3.68 14.08 21.15
N ALA A 51 4.60 13.73 22.05
CA ALA A 51 4.47 12.55 22.90
C ALA A 51 3.27 12.66 23.86
N ASN A 52 2.89 13.87 24.26
CA ASN A 52 1.73 14.14 25.12
C ASN A 52 0.44 14.41 24.34
N TRP A 53 0.46 14.30 23.02
CA TRP A 53 -0.75 14.46 22.22
C TRP A 53 -1.74 13.33 22.47
N SER A 54 -3.01 13.70 22.50
CA SER A 54 -4.10 12.72 22.54
C SER A 54 -4.11 11.86 21.26
N ARG A 55 -4.70 10.66 21.34
CA ARG A 55 -4.91 9.81 20.16
C ARG A 55 -5.62 10.54 19.01
N SER A 56 -6.58 11.42 19.31
CA SER A 56 -7.31 12.17 18.28
C SER A 56 -6.43 13.20 17.56
N MET A 57 -5.49 13.85 18.27
CA MET A 57 -4.50 14.72 17.65
C MET A 57 -3.58 13.94 16.71
N TRP A 58 -3.08 12.78 17.16
CA TRP A 58 -2.29 11.90 16.29
C TRP A 58 -3.10 11.43 15.07
N GLN A 59 -4.34 11.01 15.27
CA GLN A 59 -5.22 10.59 14.17
C GLN A 59 -5.38 11.69 13.11
N ASN A 60 -5.62 12.94 13.53
CA ASN A 60 -5.74 14.08 12.61
C ASN A 60 -4.49 14.28 11.73
N ILE A 61 -3.30 14.11 12.31
CA ILE A 61 -2.04 14.26 11.59
C ILE A 61 -1.85 13.15 10.57
N VAL A 62 -2.08 11.90 10.98
CA VAL A 62 -1.89 10.78 10.06
C VAL A 62 -2.97 10.75 8.98
N ASP A 63 -4.22 11.13 9.28
CA ASP A 63 -5.27 11.29 8.27
C ASP A 63 -4.89 12.36 7.23
N ARG A 64 -4.22 13.43 7.65
CA ARG A 64 -3.69 14.45 6.74
C ARG A 64 -2.56 13.90 5.87
N ALA A 65 -1.62 13.14 6.44
CA ALA A 65 -0.57 12.48 5.69
C ALA A 65 -1.15 11.49 4.66
N LEU A 66 -2.15 10.71 5.06
CA LEU A 66 -2.89 9.79 4.20
C LEU A 66 -3.60 10.52 3.06
N ARG A 67 -4.20 11.68 3.32
CA ARG A 67 -4.80 12.52 2.27
C ARG A 67 -3.76 13.01 1.27
N ILE A 68 -2.60 13.45 1.73
CA ILE A 68 -1.48 13.89 0.87
C ILE A 68 -1.00 12.73 0.00
N LEU A 69 -0.79 11.55 0.59
CA LEU A 69 -0.40 10.34 -0.13
C LEU A 69 -1.43 9.95 -1.20
N ARG A 70 -2.73 10.03 -0.86
CA ARG A 70 -3.83 9.78 -1.80
C ARG A 70 -3.96 10.80 -2.92
N SER A 71 -3.67 12.08 -2.66
CA SER A 71 -3.68 13.12 -3.68
C SER A 71 -2.41 13.15 -4.53
N GLY A 72 -1.36 12.44 -4.09
CA GLY A 72 -0.06 12.43 -4.73
C GLY A 72 0.09 11.33 -5.79
N PRO A 73 1.33 11.12 -6.29
CA PRO A 73 1.63 10.12 -7.33
C PRO A 73 1.27 8.69 -6.94
N PHE A 74 1.12 8.42 -5.64
CA PHE A 74 0.79 7.11 -5.10
C PHE A 74 -0.71 6.87 -4.92
N GLY A 75 -1.56 7.87 -5.19
CA GLY A 75 -3.00 7.79 -4.94
C GLY A 75 -3.70 6.66 -5.66
N SER A 76 -3.37 6.43 -6.92
CA SER A 76 -3.87 5.31 -7.74
C SER A 76 -3.38 3.94 -7.29
N HIS A 77 -2.42 3.87 -6.37
CA HIS A 77 -1.78 2.64 -5.90
C HIS A 77 -2.13 2.29 -4.46
N LEU A 78 -2.89 3.16 -3.77
CA LEU A 78 -3.29 3.00 -2.38
C LEU A 78 -4.78 2.67 -2.29
N TYR A 79 -5.12 1.37 -2.33
CA TYR A 79 -6.50 0.91 -2.19
C TYR A 79 -7.02 1.08 -0.75
N THR A 80 -6.22 0.67 0.23
CA THR A 80 -6.60 0.73 1.65
C THR A 80 -5.41 1.21 2.47
N VAL A 81 -5.61 2.29 3.21
CA VAL A 81 -4.63 2.78 4.17
C VAL A 81 -5.38 2.92 5.49
N THR A 82 -4.94 2.19 6.50
CA THR A 82 -5.50 2.23 7.85
C THR A 82 -4.43 2.71 8.82
N VAL A 83 -4.85 3.61 9.71
CA VAL A 83 -3.98 4.18 10.72
C VAL A 83 -4.46 3.72 12.07
N THR A 84 -3.55 3.16 12.85
CA THR A 84 -3.83 2.75 14.22
C THR A 84 -2.83 3.43 15.14
N VAL A 85 -3.32 4.30 16.02
CA VAL A 85 -2.51 4.90 17.09
C VAL A 85 -2.69 4.02 18.33
N SER A 86 -1.66 3.27 18.70
CA SER A 86 -1.64 2.39 19.88
C SER A 86 -1.08 3.11 21.10
#